data_AF-A0A1B7K630-F1
#
_entry.id   AF-A0A1B7K630-F1
#
_cell.length_a   1.000
_cell.length_b   1.000
_cell.length_c   1.000
_cell.angle_alpha   90.00
_cell.angle_beta   90.00
_cell.angle_gamma   90.00
#
_symmetry.space_group_name_H-M   'P 1'
#
loop_
_entity.id
_entity.type
_entity.pdbx_description
1 polymer ?
#
loop_
_entity_poly.entity_id
_entity_poly.type
_entity_poly.pdbx_seq_one_letter_code
_entity_poly.pdbx_strand_id
1 'polypeptide(L)'
;MAKNRSRRLRKKMHIDEFQEIGFSVAWRFPEGTSEEQIDQVVDQFIDEVIEPNKLAFDGSGYLAWEGLICTQEVGKCTEEHQALVRKWLEDRKFEEVRTSELFDVWWD
;
A
#
# COMPACT_ATOMS: atom_id res chain seq x y z
N MET A 1 -25.99 20.09 -6.30
CA MET A 1 -26.47 20.19 -4.91
C MET A 1 -25.49 19.47 -4.00
N ALA A 2 -24.80 20.18 -3.11
CA ALA A 2 -24.06 19.52 -2.05
C ALA A 2 -25.09 18.84 -1.13
N LYS A 3 -25.18 17.50 -1.16
CA LYS A 3 -25.96 16.76 -0.17
C LYS A 3 -25.26 17.02 1.16
N ASN A 4 -25.85 17.85 2.01
CA ASN A 4 -25.30 18.14 3.34
C ASN A 4 -25.41 16.86 4.18
N ARG A 5 -24.37 16.02 4.13
CA ARG A 5 -24.32 14.72 4.78
C ARG A 5 -23.91 14.93 6.24
N SER A 6 -24.65 14.33 7.17
CA SER A 6 -24.25 14.34 8.58
C SER A 6 -22.92 13.61 8.77
N ARG A 7 -22.17 13.93 9.84
CA ARG A 7 -20.90 13.27 10.16
C ARG A 7 -21.01 11.74 10.20
N ARG A 8 -22.12 11.20 10.73
CA ARG A 8 -22.39 9.76 10.75
C ARG A 8 -22.51 9.17 9.33
N LEU A 9 -23.15 9.90 8.41
CA LEU A 9 -23.27 9.47 7.01
C LEU A 9 -21.93 9.54 6.29
N ARG A 10 -21.12 10.58 6.54
CA ARG A 10 -19.77 10.69 5.97
C ARG A 10 -18.87 9.54 6.42
N LYS A 11 -18.91 9.19 7.71
CA LYS A 11 -18.21 8.02 8.25
C LYS A 11 -18.67 6.72 7.60
N LYS A 12 -19.98 6.50 7.50
CA LYS A 12 -20.54 5.28 6.90
C LYS A 12 -20.15 5.12 5.42
N MET A 13 -19.98 6.23 4.71
CA MET A 13 -19.63 6.24 3.30
C MET A 13 -18.12 6.37 3.04
N HIS A 14 -17.27 6.49 4.07
CA HIS A 14 -15.83 6.72 3.92
C HIS A 14 -15.47 7.89 2.99
N ILE A 15 -16.06 9.06 3.27
CA ILE A 15 -15.86 10.30 2.48
C ILE A 15 -15.44 11.46 3.37
N ASP A 16 -15.01 12.55 2.74
CA ASP A 16 -14.55 13.78 3.38
C ASP A 16 -13.47 13.47 4.45
N GLU A 17 -13.73 13.72 5.73
CA GLU A 17 -12.77 13.44 6.81
C GLU A 17 -12.55 11.95 7.09
N PHE A 18 -13.31 11.06 6.44
CA PHE A 18 -13.17 9.61 6.55
C PHE A 18 -12.68 8.95 5.25
N GLN A 19 -12.21 9.75 4.31
CA GLN A 19 -11.69 9.25 3.05
C GLN A 19 -10.34 8.56 3.28
N GLU A 20 -10.17 7.38 2.69
CA GLU A 20 -8.93 6.62 2.71
C GLU A 20 -8.35 6.53 1.31
N ILE A 21 -7.18 7.14 1.11
CA ILE A 21 -6.48 7.09 -0.17
C ILE A 21 -5.30 6.14 -0.04
N GLY A 22 -5.24 5.16 -0.94
CA GLY A 22 -4.20 4.15 -1.01
C GLY A 22 -3.66 4.00 -2.42
N PHE A 23 -2.80 3.00 -2.60
CA PHE A 23 -2.32 2.58 -3.91
C PHE A 23 -1.94 1.11 -3.87
N SER A 24 -2.01 0.46 -5.03
CA SER A 24 -1.54 -0.92 -5.18
C SER A 24 -0.06 -0.93 -5.51
N VAL A 25 0.63 -1.96 -5.06
CA VAL A 25 2.02 -2.26 -5.36
C VAL A 25 2.13 -3.72 -5.82
N ALA A 26 2.97 -3.97 -6.82
CA ALA A 26 3.30 -5.31 -7.27
C ALA A 26 4.79 -5.41 -7.59
N TRP A 27 5.38 -6.56 -7.30
CA TRP A 27 6.77 -6.86 -7.64
C TRP A 27 6.98 -8.37 -7.77
N ARG A 28 8.12 -8.77 -8.33
CA ARG A 28 8.55 -10.14 -8.47
C ARG A 28 9.88 -10.39 -7.78
N PHE A 29 9.96 -11.50 -7.06
CA PHE A 29 11.20 -12.11 -6.61
C PHE A 29 11.89 -12.82 -7.79
N PRO A 30 13.24 -12.83 -7.82
CA PRO A 30 13.99 -13.63 -8.79
C PRO A 30 13.60 -15.11 -8.73
N GLU A 31 13.67 -15.80 -9.86
CA GLU A 31 13.43 -17.25 -9.90
C GLU A 31 14.41 -18.01 -8.99
N GLY A 32 13.88 -19.00 -8.25
CA GLY A 32 14.66 -19.79 -7.31
C GLY A 32 14.81 -19.17 -5.91
N THR A 33 14.19 -18.02 -5.64
CA THR A 33 14.06 -17.49 -4.27
C THR A 33 13.26 -18.47 -3.42
N SER A 34 13.76 -18.84 -2.24
CA SER A 34 13.07 -19.76 -1.33
C SER A 34 11.96 -19.07 -0.53
N GLU A 35 11.00 -19.85 -0.01
CA GLU A 35 9.93 -19.37 0.86
C GLU A 35 10.48 -18.58 2.06
N GLU A 36 11.52 -19.10 2.73
CA GLU A 36 12.10 -18.45 3.90
C GLU A 36 12.74 -17.10 3.56
N GLN A 37 13.30 -16.96 2.36
CA GLN A 37 13.85 -15.70 1.91
C GLN A 37 12.75 -14.69 1.55
N ILE A 38 11.64 -15.16 0.99
CA ILE A 38 10.45 -14.31 0.73
C ILE A 38 9.91 -13.77 2.04
N ASP A 39 9.69 -14.65 3.03
CA ASP A 39 9.19 -14.26 4.36
C ASP A 39 10.10 -13.21 5.00
N GLN A 40 11.42 -13.45 5.03
CA GLN A 40 12.38 -12.48 5.59
C GLN A 40 12.38 -11.13 4.88
N VAL A 41 12.22 -11.12 3.56
CA VAL A 41 12.17 -9.87 2.79
C VAL A 41 10.88 -9.11 3.07
N VAL A 42 9.75 -9.81 3.19
CA VAL A 42 8.46 -9.19 3.47
C VAL A 42 8.46 -8.62 4.88
N ASP A 43 9.03 -9.33 5.86
CA ASP A 43 9.24 -8.80 7.22
C ASP A 43 10.09 -7.52 7.18
N GLN A 44 11.21 -7.52 6.44
CA GLN A 44 12.04 -6.33 6.27
C GLN A 44 11.31 -5.17 5.57
N PHE A 45 10.47 -5.48 4.57
CA PHE A 45 9.65 -4.46 3.92
C PHE A 45 8.69 -3.82 4.92
N ILE A 46 8.06 -4.62 5.77
CA ILE A 46 7.16 -4.11 6.82
C ILE A 46 7.93 -3.25 7.82
N ASP A 47 9.05 -3.75 8.34
CA ASP A 47 9.83 -3.09 9.41
C ASP A 47 10.52 -1.81 8.93
N GLU A 48 11.01 -1.77 7.69
CA GLU A 48 11.80 -0.64 7.18
C GLU A 48 10.95 0.41 6.45
N VAL A 49 9.84 0.01 5.83
CA VAL A 49 9.03 0.89 4.97
C VAL A 49 7.64 1.11 5.55
N ILE A 50 6.92 0.04 5.89
CA ILE A 50 5.51 0.16 6.23
C ILE A 50 5.31 0.77 7.64
N GLU A 51 5.89 0.17 8.67
CA GLU A 51 5.70 0.61 10.06
C GLU A 51 6.27 2.01 10.37
N PRO A 52 7.49 2.38 9.93
CA PRO A 52 8.06 3.69 10.25
C PRO A 52 7.27 4.85 9.64
N ASN A 53 6.66 4.61 8.47
CA ASN A 53 5.87 5.60 7.74
C ASN A 53 4.37 5.55 8.09
N LYS A 54 3.97 4.77 9.10
CA LYS A 54 2.57 4.63 9.55
C LYS A 54 1.63 4.19 8.42
N LEU A 55 2.14 3.30 7.57
CA LEU A 55 1.40 2.65 6.51
C LEU A 55 0.90 1.28 6.96
N ALA A 56 -0.14 0.80 6.30
CA ALA A 56 -0.63 -0.55 6.37
C ALA A 56 -0.45 -1.19 4.99
N PHE A 57 -0.02 -2.44 4.97
CA PHE A 57 0.13 -3.23 3.76
C PHE A 57 -0.72 -4.50 3.90
N ASP A 58 -1.64 -4.70 2.96
CA ASP A 58 -2.40 -5.94 2.81
C ASP A 58 -2.03 -6.54 1.46
N GLY A 59 -1.37 -7.68 1.46
CA GLY A 59 -0.80 -8.27 0.26
C GLY A 59 -0.66 -9.77 0.36
N SER A 60 -0.55 -10.39 -0.81
CA SER A 60 -0.32 -11.82 -0.92
C SER A 60 0.49 -12.15 -2.15
N GLY A 61 1.19 -13.27 -2.12
CA GLY A 61 2.01 -13.69 -3.24
C GLY A 61 2.89 -14.88 -2.90
N TYR A 62 3.65 -15.29 -3.90
CA TYR A 62 4.80 -16.18 -3.72
C TYR A 62 6.02 -15.54 -4.40
N LEU A 63 6.36 -15.95 -5.62
CA LEU A 63 7.38 -15.24 -6.40
C LEU A 63 6.85 -13.93 -6.99
N ALA A 64 5.54 -13.83 -7.25
CA ALA A 64 4.90 -12.57 -7.64
C ALA A 64 4.03 -12.11 -6.47
N TRP A 65 4.31 -10.90 -5.98
CA TRP A 65 3.57 -10.26 -4.90
C TRP A 65 2.74 -9.12 -5.45
N GLU A 66 1.54 -9.00 -4.90
CA GLU A 66 0.65 -7.88 -5.11
C GLU A 66 -0.01 -7.52 -3.78
N GLY A 67 -0.21 -6.23 -3.54
CA GLY A 67 -0.95 -5.78 -2.38
C GLY A 67 -1.35 -4.32 -2.46
N LEU A 68 -2.17 -3.93 -1.49
CA LEU A 68 -2.68 -2.60 -1.27
C LEU A 68 -1.91 -1.95 -0.12
N ILE A 69 -1.52 -0.68 -0.31
CA ILE A 69 -0.94 0.16 0.73
C ILE A 69 -1.87 1.34 1.02
N CYS A 70 -2.23 1.50 2.29
CA CYS A 70 -2.92 2.67 2.84
C CYS A 70 -2.24 3.15 4.13
N THR A 71 -2.78 4.17 4.79
CA THR A 71 -2.30 4.58 6.12
C THR A 71 -2.88 3.67 7.21
N GLN A 72 -2.16 3.46 8.33
CA GLN A 72 -2.66 2.65 9.46
C GLN A 72 -3.92 3.24 10.11
N GLU A 73 -4.01 4.56 10.12
CA GLU A 73 -5.19 5.30 10.53
C GLU A 73 -5.89 5.86 9.29
N VAL A 74 -7.17 6.22 9.43
CA VAL A 74 -7.95 6.83 8.34
C VAL A 74 -7.23 8.08 7.83
N GLY A 75 -6.80 8.03 6.57
CA GLY A 75 -5.89 9.03 6.02
C GLY A 75 -5.58 8.80 4.56
N LYS A 76 -4.62 9.57 4.05
CA LYS A 76 -4.30 9.59 2.62
C LYS A 76 -2.84 9.30 2.41
N CYS A 77 -2.55 8.27 1.63
CA CYS A 77 -1.25 8.10 1.04
C CYS A 77 -0.91 9.27 0.10
N THR A 78 0.38 9.57 -0.01
CA THR A 78 0.92 10.61 -0.88
C THR A 78 1.82 9.98 -1.93
N GLU A 79 2.17 10.75 -2.96
CA GLU A 79 3.17 10.34 -3.96
C GLU A 79 4.55 10.08 -3.32
N GLU A 80 4.86 10.72 -2.20
CA GLU A 80 6.08 10.46 -1.44
C GLU A 80 6.10 9.04 -0.85
N HIS A 81 4.95 8.53 -0.37
CA HIS A 81 4.84 7.14 0.09
C HIS A 81 5.05 6.16 -1.07
N GLN A 82 4.48 6.46 -2.25
CA GLN A 82 4.70 5.64 -3.45
C GLN A 82 6.17 5.62 -3.86
N ALA A 83 6.82 6.78 -3.87
CA ALA A 83 8.22 6.91 -4.21
C ALA A 83 9.12 6.15 -3.21
N LEU A 84 8.80 6.20 -1.92
CA LEU A 84 9.53 5.48 -0.88
C LEU A 84 9.42 3.95 -1.05
N VAL A 85 8.21 3.43 -1.29
CA VAL A 85 7.97 2.00 -1.56
C VAL A 85 8.70 1.55 -2.82
N ARG A 86 8.51 2.29 -3.93
CA ARG A 86 9.15 1.98 -5.21
C ARG A 86 10.66 1.95 -5.08
N LYS A 87 11.25 2.96 -4.45
CA LYS A 87 12.69 3.06 -4.24
C LYS A 87 13.23 1.88 -3.45
N TRP A 88 12.58 1.50 -2.35
CA TRP A 88 13.05 0.39 -1.52
C TRP A 88 13.09 -0.94 -2.28
N LEU A 89 12.10 -1.17 -3.16
CA LEU A 89 12.00 -2.36 -4.01
C LEU A 89 13.05 -2.33 -5.13
N GLU A 90 13.21 -1.20 -5.80
CA GLU A 90 14.18 -1.02 -6.89
C GLU A 90 15.64 -1.12 -6.40
N ASP A 91 15.97 -0.53 -5.24
CA ASP A 91 17.31 -0.59 -4.65
C ASP A 91 17.74 -2.04 -4.33
N ARG A 92 16.76 -2.91 -4.06
CA ARG A 92 16.95 -4.36 -3.82
C ARG A 92 16.87 -5.22 -5.08
N LYS A 93 16.67 -4.60 -6.25
CA LYS A 93 16.64 -5.24 -7.57
C LYS A 93 15.52 -6.28 -7.74
N PHE A 94 14.36 -6.04 -7.14
CA PHE A 94 13.16 -6.82 -7.49
C PHE A 94 12.77 -6.59 -8.95
N GLU A 95 12.12 -7.59 -9.54
CA GLU A 95 11.67 -7.56 -10.92
C GLU A 95 10.25 -6.98 -10.99
N GLU A 96 9.89 -6.42 -12.14
CA GLU A 96 8.52 -5.95 -12.44
C GLU A 96 7.90 -5.03 -11.35
N VAL A 97 8.71 -4.22 -10.67
CA VAL A 97 8.22 -3.28 -9.65
C VAL A 97 7.25 -2.28 -10.27
N ARG A 98 6.01 -2.26 -9.77
CA ARG A 98 4.93 -1.39 -10.22
C ARG A 98 4.17 -0.84 -9.03
N THR A 99 3.71 0.40 -9.14
CA THR A 99 2.68 0.96 -8.26
C THR A 99 1.58 1.56 -9.12
N SER A 100 0.33 1.51 -8.64
CA SER A 100 -0.78 2.20 -9.30
C SER A 100 -0.72 3.72 -9.08
N GLU A 101 -1.68 4.45 -9.66
CA GLU A 101 -2.02 5.80 -9.18
C GLU A 101 -2.65 5.73 -7.78
N LEU A 102 -2.74 6.88 -7.09
CA LEU A 102 -3.45 6.98 -5.82
C LEU A 102 -4.97 6.91 -6.06
N PHE A 103 -5.68 6.08 -5.30
CA PHE A 103 -7.12 5.88 -5.43
C PHE A 103 -7.83 5.80 -4.09
N ASP A 104 -9.15 5.94 -4.11
CA ASP A 104 -10.00 5.80 -2.93
C ASP A 104 -10.30 4.32 -2.67
N VAL A 105 -9.76 3.80 -1.56
CA VAL A 105 -9.79 2.36 -1.22
C VAL A 105 -11.22 1.82 -1.09
N TRP A 106 -12.21 2.68 -0.87
CA TRP A 106 -13.59 2.27 -0.67
C TRP A 106 -14.47 2.35 -1.92
N TRP A 107 -14.02 3.03 -2.97
CA TRP A 107 -14.88 3.38 -4.10
C TRP A 107 -14.28 3.10 -5.49
N ASP A 108 -12.96 2.92 -5.61
CA ASP A 108 -12.27 2.48 -6.84
C ASP A 108 -12.04 0.95 -6.82
#